data_AF-Q2UIT0-F1
#
_entry.id   AF-Q2UIT0-F1
#
_cell.length_a   1.000
_cell.length_b   1.000
_cell.length_c   1.000
_cell.angle_alpha   90.00
_cell.angle_beta   90.00
_cell.angle_gamma   90.00
#
_symmetry.space_group_name_H-M   'P 1'
#
loop_
_entity.id
_entity.type
_entity.pdbx_description
1 polymer ?
#
loop_
_entity_poly.entity_id
_entity_poly.type
_entity_poly.pdbx_seq_one_letter_code
_entity_poly.pdbx_strand_id
1 'polypeptide(L)'
;MSPESAMSHYIDALPYRDMIVGIGLDSLETDRPPLLFEDVFQRAREDGFKITCHCDVGAKDSLRHIAQVIDQLGGTGADRIDHGLHAADDPSLLAKVKEKDLGMTICPWGYLCYSGETQILERIRIIHDAGIKIAIGSDDPAYMEDVWLNNSLHMLRELCHFTDDDFVALQSLFAG
;
A
#
# COMPACT_ATOMS: atom_id res chain seq x y z
N MET A 1 7.60 -9.04 -14.71
CA MET A 1 6.44 -9.14 -15.63
C MET A 1 6.47 -8.00 -16.63
N SER A 2 6.15 -8.20 -17.91
CA SER A 2 6.01 -7.09 -18.87
C SER A 2 4.58 -6.51 -18.89
N PRO A 3 4.34 -5.29 -19.40
CA PRO A 3 2.98 -4.75 -19.53
C PRO A 3 2.06 -5.63 -20.37
N GLU A 4 2.58 -6.28 -21.42
CA GLU A 4 1.81 -7.21 -22.26
C GLU A 4 1.38 -8.44 -21.48
N SER A 5 2.28 -8.97 -20.64
CA SER A 5 1.97 -10.08 -19.73
C SER A 5 0.92 -9.68 -18.70
N ALA A 6 1.00 -8.48 -18.13
CA ALA A 6 0.00 -7.96 -17.19
C ALA A 6 -1.38 -7.84 -17.85
N MET A 7 -1.45 -7.30 -19.07
CA MET A 7 -2.70 -7.23 -19.85
C MET A 7 -3.26 -8.62 -20.18
N SER A 8 -2.40 -9.60 -20.49
CA SER A 8 -2.84 -10.99 -20.71
C SER A 8 -3.49 -11.57 -19.46
N HIS A 9 -2.86 -11.43 -18.29
CA HIS A 9 -3.41 -11.91 -17.02
C HIS A 9 -4.72 -11.21 -16.65
N TYR A 10 -4.83 -9.91 -16.93
CA TYR A 10 -6.07 -9.17 -16.75
C TYR A 10 -7.20 -9.73 -17.61
N ILE A 11 -6.94 -10.02 -18.89
CA ILE A 11 -7.93 -10.63 -19.79
C ILE A 11 -8.36 -12.01 -19.27
N ASP A 12 -7.42 -12.82 -18.79
CA ASP A 12 -7.70 -14.14 -18.22
C ASP A 12 -8.54 -14.06 -16.92
N ALA A 13 -8.50 -12.93 -16.21
CA ALA A 13 -9.29 -12.69 -15.00
C ALA A 13 -10.74 -12.28 -15.28
N LEU A 14 -11.06 -11.73 -16.46
CA LEU A 14 -12.39 -11.21 -16.79
C LEU A 14 -13.55 -12.22 -16.65
N PRO A 15 -13.39 -13.52 -16.98
CA PRO A 15 -14.44 -14.53 -16.73
C PRO A 15 -14.80 -14.69 -15.24
N TYR A 16 -13.94 -14.23 -14.33
CA TYR A 16 -14.10 -14.33 -12.88
C TYR A 16 -14.35 -12.96 -12.22
N ARG A 17 -14.71 -11.92 -13.00
CA ARG A 17 -14.86 -10.54 -12.51
C ARG A 17 -15.76 -10.41 -11.28
N ASP A 18 -16.79 -11.24 -11.16
CA ASP A 18 -17.73 -11.20 -10.04
C ASP A 18 -17.13 -11.73 -8.73
N MET A 19 -15.97 -12.37 -8.79
CA MET A 19 -15.19 -12.86 -7.64
C MET A 19 -14.03 -11.91 -7.26
N ILE A 20 -13.72 -10.92 -8.10
CA ILE A 20 -12.53 -10.08 -7.98
C ILE A 20 -12.97 -8.63 -7.76
N VAL A 21 -12.65 -8.07 -6.58
CA VAL A 21 -13.04 -6.69 -6.24
C VAL A 21 -12.12 -5.65 -6.90
N GLY A 22 -10.86 -6.00 -7.15
CA GLY A 22 -9.88 -5.06 -7.67
C GLY A 22 -8.63 -5.72 -8.23
N ILE A 23 -7.83 -4.92 -8.93
CA ILE A 23 -6.55 -5.28 -9.54
C ILE A 23 -5.43 -4.57 -8.77
N GLY A 24 -4.35 -5.31 -8.52
CA GLY A 24 -3.15 -4.81 -7.83
C GLY A 24 -1.89 -4.95 -8.68
N LEU A 25 -0.82 -4.28 -8.25
CA LEU A 25 0.54 -4.46 -8.76
C LEU A 25 1.48 -4.68 -7.56
N ASP A 26 2.33 -5.70 -7.68
CA ASP A 26 3.33 -6.13 -6.69
C ASP A 26 4.66 -6.48 -7.38
N SER A 27 5.57 -7.10 -6.63
CA SER A 27 6.92 -7.53 -7.05
C SER A 27 7.92 -6.37 -7.17
N LEU A 28 9.11 -6.65 -7.74
CA LEU A 28 10.24 -5.71 -7.74
C LEU A 28 9.92 -4.39 -8.47
N GLU A 29 9.83 -3.30 -7.70
CA GLU A 29 9.57 -1.95 -8.21
C GLU A 29 10.77 -1.28 -8.90
N THR A 30 11.99 -1.74 -8.64
CA THR A 30 13.21 -1.11 -9.17
C THR A 30 13.19 -1.10 -10.70
N ASP A 31 13.26 0.12 -11.27
CA ASP A 31 13.16 0.39 -12.71
C ASP A 31 11.84 -0.10 -13.34
N ARG A 32 10.80 -0.27 -12.53
CA ARG A 32 9.44 -0.68 -12.93
C ARG A 32 8.39 0.24 -12.29
N PRO A 33 8.32 1.52 -12.69
CA PRO A 33 7.40 2.47 -12.06
C PRO A 33 5.93 2.07 -12.27
N PRO A 34 5.00 2.44 -11.37
CA PRO A 34 3.57 2.12 -11.48
C PRO A 34 2.97 2.42 -12.86
N LEU A 35 3.29 3.60 -13.43
CA LEU A 35 2.76 4.02 -14.73
C LEU A 35 3.27 3.22 -15.93
N LEU A 36 4.23 2.31 -15.74
CA LEU A 36 4.58 1.32 -16.76
C LEU A 36 3.40 0.39 -17.09
N PHE A 37 2.46 0.24 -16.16
CA PHE A 37 1.28 -0.63 -16.27
C PHE A 37 -0.03 0.16 -16.39
N GLU A 38 0.04 1.44 -16.78
CA GLU A 38 -1.13 2.33 -16.81
C GLU A 38 -2.29 1.80 -17.67
N ASP A 39 -2.00 1.24 -18.85
CA ASP A 39 -3.03 0.75 -19.78
C ASP A 39 -3.91 -0.35 -19.18
N VAL A 40 -3.33 -1.26 -18.39
CA VAL A 40 -4.11 -2.32 -17.72
C VAL A 40 -4.96 -1.74 -16.59
N PHE A 41 -4.44 -0.74 -15.87
CA PHE A 41 -5.16 -0.09 -14.80
C PHE A 41 -6.31 0.79 -15.30
N GLN A 42 -6.13 1.54 -16.40
CA GLN A 42 -7.23 2.30 -17.01
C GLN A 42 -8.36 1.37 -17.42
N ARG A 43 -8.03 0.28 -18.12
CA ARG A 43 -9.02 -0.72 -18.52
C ARG A 43 -9.70 -1.38 -17.32
N ALA A 44 -8.95 -1.72 -16.27
CA ALA A 44 -9.52 -2.27 -15.04
C ALA A 44 -10.54 -1.31 -14.40
N ARG A 45 -10.24 -0.01 -14.36
CA ARG A 45 -11.16 1.00 -13.84
C ARG A 45 -12.41 1.14 -14.71
N GLU A 46 -12.25 1.17 -16.04
CA GLU A 46 -13.37 1.22 -16.99
C GLU A 46 -14.32 0.01 -16.84
N ASP A 47 -13.75 -1.17 -16.57
CA ASP A 47 -14.50 -2.39 -16.30
C ASP A 47 -15.06 -2.46 -14.86
N GLY A 48 -14.84 -1.43 -14.03
CA GLY A 48 -15.43 -1.24 -12.71
C GLY A 48 -14.65 -1.84 -11.54
N PHE A 49 -13.41 -2.29 -11.76
CA PHE A 49 -12.55 -2.80 -10.69
C PHE A 49 -11.99 -1.66 -9.83
N LYS A 50 -11.72 -1.98 -8.55
CA LYS A 50 -10.89 -1.15 -7.67
C LYS A 50 -9.41 -1.29 -8.03
N ILE A 51 -8.62 -0.27 -7.75
CA ILE A 51 -7.17 -0.26 -8.03
C ILE A 51 -6.36 -0.18 -6.75
N THR A 52 -5.31 -0.97 -6.67
CA THR A 52 -4.27 -0.87 -5.63
C THR A 52 -2.89 -1.02 -6.26
N CYS A 53 -1.84 -0.58 -5.56
CA CYS A 53 -0.47 -0.70 -6.03
C CYS A 53 0.49 -0.70 -4.86
N HIS A 54 1.49 -1.59 -4.89
CA HIS A 54 2.63 -1.54 -3.97
C HIS A 54 3.41 -0.24 -4.16
N CYS A 55 3.93 0.26 -3.05
CA CYS A 55 4.89 1.35 -2.93
C CYS A 55 5.91 0.95 -1.85
N ASP A 56 6.79 0.04 -2.22
CA ASP A 56 7.67 -0.72 -1.35
C ASP A 56 8.72 0.14 -0.64
N VAL A 57 9.05 -0.30 0.57
CA VAL A 57 10.13 0.25 1.38
C VAL A 57 11.47 -0.09 0.74
N GLY A 58 12.42 0.85 0.74
CA GLY A 58 13.71 0.70 0.07
C GLY A 58 13.69 0.79 -1.46
N ALA A 59 12.52 0.91 -2.10
CA ALA A 59 12.45 0.99 -3.56
C ALA A 59 13.09 2.28 -4.11
N LYS A 60 13.85 2.15 -5.20
CA LYS A 60 14.38 3.31 -5.94
C LYS A 60 13.21 4.16 -6.43
N ASP A 61 13.32 5.47 -6.26
CA ASP A 61 12.28 6.46 -6.64
C ASP A 61 10.93 6.29 -5.92
N SER A 62 10.89 5.67 -4.74
CA SER A 62 9.66 5.38 -3.99
C SER A 62 8.72 6.59 -3.82
N LEU A 63 9.23 7.80 -3.50
CA LEU A 63 8.39 9.01 -3.41
C LEU A 63 7.70 9.36 -4.74
N ARG A 64 8.39 9.16 -5.87
CA ARG A 64 7.82 9.37 -7.20
C ARG A 64 6.77 8.32 -7.53
N HIS A 65 6.99 7.06 -7.14
CA HIS A 65 6.00 5.99 -7.31
C HIS A 65 4.74 6.29 -6.50
N ILE A 66 4.88 6.66 -5.23
CA ILE A 66 3.75 7.06 -4.37
C ILE A 66 2.96 8.21 -5.01
N ALA A 67 3.63 9.25 -5.50
CA ALA A 67 2.96 10.35 -6.20
C ALA A 67 2.18 9.90 -7.44
N GLN A 68 2.72 8.95 -8.22
CA GLN A 68 2.03 8.37 -9.37
C GLN A 68 0.80 7.57 -8.96
N VAL A 69 0.90 6.77 -7.90
CA VAL A 69 -0.22 5.97 -7.37
C VAL A 69 -1.34 6.88 -6.83
N ILE A 70 -1.01 7.99 -6.17
CA ILE A 70 -1.99 8.92 -5.61
C ILE A 70 -2.78 9.66 -6.71
N ASP A 71 -2.10 10.13 -7.75
CA ASP A 71 -2.65 11.12 -8.68
C ASP A 71 -2.97 10.60 -10.09
N GLN A 72 -2.27 9.56 -10.55
CA GLN A 72 -2.23 9.21 -11.97
C GLN A 72 -2.72 7.80 -12.27
N LEU A 73 -2.37 6.80 -11.45
CA LEU A 73 -2.59 5.39 -11.78
C LEU A 73 -4.06 5.07 -12.11
N GLY A 74 -4.29 4.44 -13.25
CA GLY A 74 -5.64 4.15 -13.75
C GLY A 74 -6.45 5.41 -14.03
N GLY A 75 -5.81 6.46 -14.53
CA GLY A 75 -6.38 7.75 -14.93
C GLY A 75 -6.70 8.72 -13.80
N THR A 76 -6.90 8.25 -12.56
CA THR A 76 -7.36 9.11 -11.44
C THR A 76 -6.64 8.86 -10.11
N GLY A 77 -5.66 7.95 -10.09
CA GLY A 77 -5.05 7.41 -8.87
C GLY A 77 -5.71 6.11 -8.41
N ALA A 78 -5.02 5.40 -7.53
CA ALA A 78 -5.49 4.15 -6.92
C ALA A 78 -6.59 4.40 -5.86
N ASP A 79 -7.32 3.34 -5.51
CA ASP A 79 -8.34 3.36 -4.44
C ASP A 79 -7.72 3.13 -3.04
N ARG A 80 -6.51 2.57 -2.99
CA ARG A 80 -5.63 2.53 -1.81
C ARG A 80 -4.17 2.37 -2.24
N ILE A 81 -3.26 2.55 -1.30
CA ILE A 81 -1.83 2.30 -1.49
C ILE A 81 -1.47 1.06 -0.68
N ASP A 82 -0.75 0.10 -1.29
CA ASP A 82 -0.13 -0.97 -0.52
C ASP A 82 1.27 -0.53 -0.09
N HIS A 83 1.58 -0.66 1.20
CA HIS A 83 2.75 -0.06 1.85
C HIS A 83 2.76 1.47 1.86
N GLY A 84 3.57 2.12 1.04
CA GLY A 84 3.67 3.58 0.96
C GLY A 84 4.38 4.24 2.14
N LEU A 85 5.17 3.49 2.91
CA LEU A 85 5.81 3.97 4.15
C LEU A 85 6.67 5.24 3.94
N HIS A 86 7.31 5.37 2.78
CA HIS A 86 8.12 6.54 2.44
C HIS A 86 7.31 7.82 2.27
N ALA A 87 5.98 7.77 2.20
CA ALA A 87 5.17 8.99 2.26
C ALA A 87 5.47 9.80 3.53
N ALA A 88 5.88 9.15 4.62
CA ALA A 88 6.31 9.79 5.86
C ALA A 88 7.47 10.80 5.68
N ASP A 89 8.29 10.62 4.64
CA ASP A 89 9.46 11.45 4.37
C ASP A 89 9.11 12.71 3.56
N ASP A 90 7.87 12.83 3.07
CA ASP A 90 7.39 13.98 2.30
C ASP A 90 6.01 14.44 2.83
N PRO A 91 5.97 15.54 3.60
CA PRO A 91 4.71 16.10 4.11
C PRO A 91 3.69 16.44 3.02
N SER A 92 4.13 16.74 1.79
CA SER A 92 3.21 17.01 0.68
C SER A 92 2.49 15.75 0.21
N LEU A 93 3.15 14.58 0.26
CA LEU A 93 2.52 13.30 -0.05
C LEU A 93 1.52 12.91 1.04
N LEU A 94 1.88 13.08 2.33
CA LEU A 94 0.95 12.83 3.44
C LEU A 94 -0.32 13.69 3.31
N ALA A 95 -0.15 14.97 2.96
CA ALA A 95 -1.26 15.88 2.75
C ALA A 95 -2.18 15.42 1.62
N LYS A 96 -1.62 14.98 0.48
CA LYS A 96 -2.40 14.46 -0.65
C LYS A 96 -3.14 13.16 -0.31
N VAL A 97 -2.48 12.23 0.38
CA VAL A 97 -3.10 10.97 0.82
C VAL A 97 -4.32 11.26 1.70
N LYS A 98 -4.17 12.19 2.64
CA LYS A 98 -5.24 12.63 3.52
C LYS A 98 -6.36 13.35 2.78
N GLU A 99 -6.02 14.27 1.87
CA GLU A 99 -7.00 15.01 1.05
C GLU A 99 -7.87 14.09 0.21
N LYS A 100 -7.28 13.04 -0.37
CA LYS A 100 -7.98 12.03 -1.17
C LYS A 100 -8.61 10.91 -0.35
N ASP A 101 -8.46 10.95 0.98
CA ASP A 101 -8.95 9.91 1.90
C ASP A 101 -8.46 8.49 1.53
N LEU A 102 -7.21 8.39 1.06
CA LEU A 102 -6.61 7.12 0.66
C LEU A 102 -6.15 6.32 1.89
N GLY A 103 -6.48 5.04 1.91
CA GLY A 103 -5.96 4.08 2.87
C GLY A 103 -4.58 3.56 2.48
N MET A 104 -3.78 3.18 3.47
CA MET A 104 -2.51 2.46 3.31
C MET A 104 -2.55 1.10 4.01
N THR A 105 -2.05 0.05 3.36
CA THR A 105 -1.79 -1.23 4.04
C THR A 105 -0.35 -1.24 4.55
N ILE A 106 -0.15 -1.34 5.86
CA ILE A 106 1.15 -1.22 6.51
C ILE A 106 1.54 -2.59 7.05
N CYS A 107 2.73 -3.07 6.67
CA CYS A 107 3.23 -4.42 6.99
C CYS A 107 4.54 -4.35 7.79
N PRO A 108 4.50 -3.97 9.08
CA PRO A 108 5.68 -3.56 9.82
C PRO A 108 6.79 -4.60 9.88
N TRP A 109 6.45 -5.88 10.02
CA TRP A 109 7.42 -6.96 10.11
C TRP A 109 8.09 -7.25 8.76
N GLY A 110 7.31 -7.26 7.68
CA GLY A 110 7.84 -7.40 6.31
C GLY A 110 8.90 -6.35 6.00
N TYR A 111 8.69 -5.11 6.43
CA TYR A 111 9.68 -4.05 6.24
C TYR A 111 11.03 -4.38 6.90
N LEU A 112 11.01 -4.93 8.11
CA LEU A 112 12.23 -5.32 8.84
C LEU A 112 12.94 -6.50 8.16
N CYS A 113 12.18 -7.44 7.57
CA CYS A 113 12.74 -8.58 6.86
C CYS A 113 13.46 -8.19 5.55
N TYR A 114 12.95 -7.19 4.81
CA TYR A 114 13.38 -6.96 3.42
C TYR A 114 14.13 -5.65 3.15
N SER A 115 13.89 -4.56 3.88
CA SER A 115 14.43 -3.25 3.48
C SER A 115 15.78 -2.91 4.14
N GLY A 116 16.09 -3.52 5.29
CA GLY A 116 17.25 -3.13 6.11
C GLY A 116 17.18 -1.70 6.66
N GLU A 117 16.04 -1.02 6.51
CA GLU A 117 15.86 0.36 6.96
C GLU A 117 15.67 0.46 8.47
N THR A 118 16.21 1.52 9.07
CA THR A 118 16.20 1.71 10.52
C THR A 118 15.06 2.59 11.04
N GLN A 119 14.44 3.39 10.16
CA GLN A 119 13.40 4.37 10.53
C GLN A 119 11.97 3.86 10.34
N ILE A 120 11.78 2.55 10.16
CA ILE A 120 10.46 1.95 9.87
C ILE A 120 9.42 2.34 10.93
N LEU A 121 9.75 2.16 12.21
CA LEU A 121 8.82 2.39 13.32
C LEU A 121 8.43 3.88 13.45
N GLU A 122 9.40 4.78 13.26
CA GLU A 122 9.20 6.23 13.26
C GLU A 122 8.23 6.65 12.15
N ARG A 123 8.43 6.11 10.94
CA ARG A 123 7.56 6.42 9.80
C ARG A 123 6.12 5.91 9.98
N ILE A 124 5.93 4.73 10.59
CA ILE A 124 4.60 4.23 10.94
C ILE A 124 3.89 5.23 11.87
N ARG A 125 4.59 5.73 12.90
CA ARG A 125 4.03 6.72 13.84
C ARG A 125 3.72 8.04 13.13
N ILE A 126 4.60 8.55 12.25
CA ILE A 126 4.37 9.77 11.46
C ILE A 126 3.09 9.66 10.60
N ILE A 127 2.90 8.53 9.91
CA ILE A 127 1.71 8.33 9.06
C ILE A 127 0.44 8.31 9.91
N HIS A 128 0.46 7.60 11.04
CA HIS A 128 -0.68 7.55 11.96
C HIS A 128 -0.98 8.92 12.58
N ASP A 129 0.04 9.65 13.03
CA ASP A 129 -0.09 11.02 13.57
C ASP A 129 -0.62 12.03 12.54
N ALA A 130 -0.31 11.83 11.25
CA ALA A 130 -0.89 12.62 10.18
C ALA A 130 -2.40 12.39 10.02
N GLY A 131 -2.97 11.38 10.68
CA GLY A 131 -4.37 10.99 10.60
C GLY A 131 -4.70 10.27 9.29
N ILE A 132 -3.71 9.59 8.70
CA ILE A 132 -3.92 8.76 7.51
C ILE A 132 -4.51 7.41 7.95
N LYS A 133 -5.48 6.92 7.19
CA LYS A 133 -6.10 5.62 7.41
C LYS A 133 -5.09 4.51 7.10
N ILE A 134 -4.66 3.79 8.12
CA ILE A 134 -3.77 2.63 7.95
C ILE A 134 -4.46 1.33 8.39
N ALA A 135 -4.27 0.27 7.61
CA ALA A 135 -4.63 -1.08 7.97
C ALA A 135 -3.34 -1.89 8.19
N ILE A 136 -3.21 -2.55 9.34
CA ILE A 136 -2.01 -3.36 9.63
C ILE A 136 -2.18 -4.75 9.00
N GLY A 137 -1.16 -5.18 8.26
CA GLY A 137 -1.09 -6.48 7.61
C GLY A 137 0.15 -7.28 8.02
N SER A 138 0.09 -8.59 7.77
CA SER A 138 1.24 -9.50 7.89
C SER A 138 1.99 -9.71 6.58
N ASP A 139 1.43 -9.25 5.46
CA ASP A 139 1.96 -9.45 4.11
C ASP A 139 2.08 -10.95 3.75
N ASP A 140 3.29 -11.51 3.69
CA ASP A 140 3.57 -12.91 3.43
C ASP A 140 4.03 -13.67 4.69
N PRO A 141 3.14 -13.96 5.67
CA PRO A 141 3.52 -14.43 7.01
C PRO A 141 4.39 -15.70 7.01
N ALA A 142 4.12 -16.64 6.11
CA ALA A 142 4.88 -17.89 6.00
C ALA A 142 6.31 -17.68 5.46
N TYR A 143 6.55 -16.60 4.71
CA TYR A 143 7.89 -16.21 4.24
C TYR A 143 8.59 -15.28 5.23
N MET A 144 7.84 -14.65 6.13
CA MET A 144 8.31 -13.68 7.11
C MET A 144 8.34 -14.29 8.52
N GLU A 145 8.99 -15.45 8.66
CA GLU A 145 9.25 -16.12 9.95
C GLU A 145 7.99 -16.52 10.74
N ASP A 146 6.91 -16.89 10.05
CA ASP A 146 5.61 -17.24 10.66
C ASP A 146 5.03 -16.13 11.55
N VAL A 147 5.28 -14.86 11.19
CA VAL A 147 4.78 -13.69 11.89
C VAL A 147 3.44 -13.27 11.30
N TRP A 148 2.37 -13.42 12.09
CA TRP A 148 1.00 -13.12 11.69
C TRP A 148 0.53 -11.76 12.20
N LEU A 149 -0.68 -11.36 11.82
CA LEU A 149 -1.26 -10.05 12.16
C LEU A 149 -1.15 -9.68 13.64
N ASN A 150 -1.42 -10.61 14.56
CA ASN A 150 -1.34 -10.38 15.99
C ASN A 150 0.08 -10.01 16.45
N ASN A 151 1.10 -10.61 15.83
CA ASN A 151 2.49 -10.26 16.10
C ASN A 151 2.81 -8.85 15.60
N SER A 152 2.34 -8.49 14.39
CA SER A 152 2.50 -7.12 13.86
C SER A 152 1.83 -6.10 14.77
N LEU A 153 0.59 -6.33 15.20
CA LEU A 153 -0.12 -5.47 16.14
C LEU A 153 0.62 -5.33 17.48
N HIS A 154 1.15 -6.44 18.02
CA HIS A 154 1.96 -6.40 19.23
C HIS A 154 3.23 -5.55 19.04
N MET A 155 3.86 -5.62 17.87
CA MET A 155 5.02 -4.78 17.56
C MET A 155 4.69 -3.28 17.57
N LEU A 156 3.51 -2.88 17.07
CA LEU A 156 3.08 -1.48 17.18
C LEU A 156 2.96 -1.03 18.64
N ARG A 157 2.45 -1.89 19.53
CA ARG A 157 2.34 -1.60 20.97
C ARG A 157 3.72 -1.42 21.61
N GLU A 158 4.61 -2.37 21.40
CA GLU A 158 5.90 -2.41 22.09
C GLU A 158 6.92 -1.44 21.51
N LEU A 159 6.96 -1.30 20.17
CA LEU A 159 8.04 -0.60 19.48
C LEU A 159 7.62 0.74 18.86
N CYS A 160 6.34 0.88 18.46
CA CYS A 160 5.80 2.18 17.99
C CYS A 160 5.05 2.93 19.11
N HIS A 161 4.94 2.35 20.31
CA HIS A 161 4.23 2.90 21.47
C HIS A 161 2.75 3.23 21.21
N PHE A 162 2.08 2.44 20.38
CA PHE A 162 0.64 2.60 20.15
C PHE A 162 -0.15 2.35 21.44
N THR A 163 -0.99 3.31 21.79
CA THR A 163 -1.94 3.27 22.91
C THR A 163 -3.21 2.52 22.53
N ASP A 164 -4.09 2.27 23.49
CA ASP A 164 -5.39 1.64 23.22
C ASP A 164 -6.24 2.54 22.30
N ASP A 165 -6.16 3.86 22.46
CA ASP A 165 -6.84 4.83 21.59
C ASP A 165 -6.31 4.78 20.15
N ASP A 166 -5.00 4.57 19.97
CA ASP A 166 -4.43 4.36 18.63
C ASP A 166 -5.03 3.10 17.98
N PHE A 167 -5.13 1.98 18.71
CA PHE A 167 -5.75 0.76 18.18
C PHE A 167 -7.24 0.90 17.88
N VAL A 168 -7.98 1.67 18.67
CA VAL A 168 -9.38 2.02 18.37
C VAL A 168 -9.44 2.84 17.08
N ALA A 169 -8.54 3.81 16.90
CA ALA A 169 -8.49 4.61 15.68
C ALA A 169 -8.23 3.75 14.42
N LEU A 170 -7.36 2.73 14.51
CA LEU A 170 -7.13 1.77 13.43
C LEU A 170 -8.40 1.02 12.98
N GLN A 171 -9.35 0.80 13.90
CA GLN A 171 -10.59 0.06 13.64
C GLN A 171 -11.77 0.96 13.27
N SER A 172 -11.69 2.25 13.60
CA SER A 172 -12.80 3.21 13.48
C SER A 172 -13.03 3.72 12.04
N LEU A 173 -12.56 2.99 11.04
CA LEU A 173 -12.61 3.32 9.60
C LEU A 173 -14.04 3.44 9.02
N PHE A 174 -15.09 3.32 9.85
CA PHE A 174 -16.50 3.34 9.43
C PHE A 174 -17.38 4.38 10.17
N ALA A 175 -16.80 5.31 10.93
CA ALA A 175 -17.57 6.40 11.55
C ALA A 175 -17.53 7.67 10.66
N GLY A 176 -18.32 7.68 9.59
CA GLY A 176 -18.49 8.84 8.70
C GLY A 176 -19.58 8.61 7.67
#